data_AF-A0A950LUA7-F1
#
_entry.id   AF-A0A950LUA7-F1
#
_cell.length_a   1.000
_cell.length_b   1.000
_cell.length_c   1.000
_cell.angle_alpha   90.00
_cell.angle_beta   90.00
_cell.angle_gamma   90.00
#
_symmetry.space_group_name_H-M   'P 1'
#
loop_
_entity.id
_entity.type
_entity.pdbx_description
1 polymer ?
#
loop_
_entity_poly.entity_id
_entity_poly.type
_entity_poly.pdbx_seq_one_letter_code
_entity_poly.pdbx_strand_id
1 'polypeptide(L)'
;ERHRGVLAFLGVAWAANFLPLSTIQRPMFLYHYFFAFIFSIAAVSIGLGLLSGWMTDGEPVWRFPSRRSAALYGGILAVALAGFLFFAPISYGLPLSDAGLAAHLWLPSWR
;
A
#
# COMPACT_ATOMS: atom_id res chain seq x y z
N GLU A 1 -17.04 -4.48 -16.64
CA GLU A 1 -17.30 -5.71 -15.85
C GLU A 1 -16.02 -6.37 -15.33
N ARG A 2 -14.98 -6.54 -16.16
CA ARG A 2 -13.69 -7.15 -15.78
C ARG A 2 -13.11 -6.63 -14.45
N HIS A 3 -12.98 -5.31 -14.31
CA HIS A 3 -12.40 -4.71 -13.10
C HIS A 3 -13.22 -4.94 -11.82
N ARG A 4 -14.54 -5.08 -11.92
CA ARG A 4 -15.40 -5.42 -10.76
C ARG A 4 -15.10 -6.84 -10.28
N GLY A 5 -14.96 -7.79 -11.20
CA GLY A 5 -14.56 -9.16 -10.87
C GLY A 5 -13.18 -9.22 -10.21
N VAL A 6 -12.22 -8.44 -10.73
CA VAL A 6 -10.88 -8.34 -10.13
C VAL A 6 -10.93 -7.76 -8.71
N LEU A 7 -11.65 -6.65 -8.49
CA LEU A 7 -11.79 -6.07 -7.15
C LEU A 7 -12.49 -7.00 -6.17
N ALA A 8 -13.54 -7.70 -6.62
CA ALA A 8 -14.23 -8.71 -5.80
C ALA A 8 -13.27 -9.87 -5.44
N PHE A 9 -12.51 -10.38 -6.40
CA PHE A 9 -11.49 -11.39 -6.17
C PHE A 9 -10.45 -10.93 -5.13
N LEU A 10 -9.93 -9.71 -5.27
CA LEU A 10 -8.94 -9.16 -4.34
C LEU A 10 -9.53 -8.98 -2.93
N GLY A 11 -10.80 -8.57 -2.82
CA GLY A 11 -11.50 -8.49 -1.54
C GLY A 11 -11.67 -9.85 -0.87
N VAL A 12 -12.04 -10.88 -1.64
CA VAL A 12 -12.14 -12.27 -1.15
C VAL A 12 -10.76 -12.79 -0.75
N ALA A 13 -9.73 -12.54 -1.56
CA ALA A 13 -8.36 -12.96 -1.26
C ALA A 13 -7.83 -12.30 0.02
N TRP A 14 -8.10 -11.00 0.21
CA TRP A 14 -7.80 -10.29 1.45
C TRP A 14 -8.51 -10.94 2.64
N ALA A 15 -9.83 -11.18 2.54
CA ALA A 15 -10.62 -11.76 3.61
C ALA A 15 -10.15 -13.18 3.97
N ALA A 16 -9.85 -14.00 2.96
CA ALA A 16 -9.33 -15.35 3.14
C ALA A 16 -7.96 -15.38 3.83
N ASN A 17 -7.15 -14.35 3.67
CA ASN A 17 -5.84 -14.23 4.34
C ASN A 17 -5.93 -13.58 5.73
N PHE A 18 -6.89 -12.68 5.96
CA PHE A 18 -7.01 -11.94 7.21
C PHE A 18 -7.91 -12.62 8.24
N LEU A 19 -9.09 -13.09 7.85
CA LEU A 19 -10.11 -13.59 8.79
C LEU A 19 -9.68 -14.84 9.58
N PRO A 20 -8.96 -15.81 9.01
CA PRO A 20 -8.46 -16.93 9.81
C PRO A 20 -7.52 -16.43 10.91
N LEU A 21 -6.67 -15.44 10.61
CA LEU A 21 -5.67 -14.92 11.52
C LEU A 21 -6.24 -14.01 12.61
N SER A 22 -7.37 -13.34 12.34
CA SER A 22 -8.01 -12.45 13.32
C SER A 22 -8.70 -13.19 14.48
N THR A 23 -8.94 -14.51 14.33
CA THR A 23 -9.64 -15.34 15.34
C THR A 23 -8.70 -16.26 16.13
N ILE A 24 -7.44 -16.39 15.70
CA ILE A 24 -6.45 -17.26 16.34
C ILE A 24 -6.05 -16.73 17.73
N GLN A 25 -6.11 -17.59 18.74
CA GLN A 25 -5.76 -17.29 20.13
C GLN A 25 -4.26 -17.52 20.44
N ARG A 26 -3.38 -17.34 19.45
CA ARG A 26 -1.92 -17.46 19.60
C ARG A 26 -1.28 -16.07 19.49
N PRO A 27 -0.08 -15.85 20.05
CA PRO A 27 0.66 -14.62 19.80
C PRO A 27 0.90 -14.42 18.30
N MET A 28 0.47 -13.28 17.78
CA MET A 28 0.59 -12.91 16.37
C MET A 28 1.36 -11.60 16.25
N PHE A 29 2.23 -11.54 15.25
CA PHE A 29 3.02 -10.35 14.92
C PHE A 29 2.57 -9.73 13.60
N LEU A 30 2.97 -8.49 13.36
CA LEU A 30 2.57 -7.69 12.19
C LEU A 30 2.84 -8.38 10.84
N TYR A 31 3.90 -9.16 10.72
CA TYR A 31 4.23 -9.84 9.45
C TYR A 31 3.17 -10.82 8.98
N HIS A 32 2.32 -11.35 9.89
CA HIS A 32 1.21 -12.22 9.49
C HIS A 32 0.17 -11.48 8.64
N TYR A 33 0.08 -10.15 8.79
CA TYR A 33 -0.79 -9.32 7.96
C TYR A 33 -0.23 -9.10 6.54
N PHE A 34 1.06 -9.36 6.29
CA PHE A 34 1.69 -9.02 5.00
C PHE A 34 1.03 -9.72 3.81
N PHE A 35 0.55 -10.95 3.99
CA PHE A 35 -0.17 -11.68 2.94
C PHE A 35 -1.47 -10.98 2.53
N ALA A 36 -2.29 -10.59 3.52
CA ALA A 36 -3.50 -9.81 3.27
C ALA A 36 -3.15 -8.42 2.70
N PHE A 37 -2.10 -7.80 3.20
CA PHE A 37 -1.67 -6.47 2.79
C PHE A 37 -1.31 -6.36 1.31
N ILE A 38 -0.72 -7.40 0.69
CA ILE A 38 -0.46 -7.43 -0.76
C ILE A 38 -1.77 -7.26 -1.55
N PHE A 39 -2.83 -7.96 -1.16
CA PHE A 39 -4.15 -7.83 -1.80
C PHE A 39 -4.76 -6.45 -1.56
N SER A 40 -4.57 -5.87 -0.36
CA SER A 40 -4.99 -4.48 -0.08
C SER A 40 -4.30 -3.47 -1.00
N ILE A 41 -2.98 -3.57 -1.17
CA ILE A 41 -2.23 -2.68 -2.07
C ILE A 41 -2.77 -2.81 -3.49
N ALA A 42 -2.90 -4.04 -4.01
CA ALA A 42 -3.42 -4.27 -5.36
C ALA A 42 -4.84 -3.70 -5.55
N ALA A 43 -5.72 -3.92 -4.57
CA ALA A 43 -7.10 -3.41 -4.61
C ALA A 43 -7.14 -1.88 -4.60
N VAL A 44 -6.32 -1.24 -3.75
CA VAL A 44 -6.22 0.23 -3.69
C VAL A 44 -5.63 0.79 -4.98
N SER A 45 -4.55 0.21 -5.51
CA SER A 45 -3.94 0.66 -6.77
C SER A 45 -4.91 0.58 -7.95
N ILE A 46 -5.63 -0.54 -8.10
CA ILE A 46 -6.65 -0.70 -9.14
C ILE A 46 -7.83 0.23 -8.90
N GLY A 47 -8.34 0.29 -7.67
CA GLY A 47 -9.47 1.14 -7.31
C GLY A 47 -9.20 2.62 -7.57
N LEU A 48 -8.04 3.13 -7.12
CA LEU A 48 -7.60 4.49 -7.42
C LEU A 48 -7.40 4.71 -8.92
N GLY A 49 -6.85 3.72 -9.63
CA GLY A 49 -6.69 3.77 -11.08
C GLY A 49 -8.02 3.91 -11.81
N LEU A 50 -9.06 3.19 -11.39
CA LEU A 50 -10.40 3.30 -11.96
C LEU A 50 -11.08 4.63 -11.62
N LEU A 51 -11.04 5.04 -10.34
CA LEU A 51 -11.64 6.29 -9.87
C LEU A 51 -11.00 7.52 -10.52
N SER A 52 -9.71 7.44 -10.82
CA SER A 52 -8.94 8.55 -11.40
C SER A 52 -8.84 8.48 -12.93
N GLY A 53 -9.43 7.46 -13.56
CA GLY A 53 -9.38 7.26 -15.02
C GLY A 53 -8.01 6.92 -15.57
N TRP A 54 -7.12 6.33 -14.77
CA TRP A 54 -5.78 5.87 -15.17
C TRP A 54 -5.80 4.46 -15.79
N MET A 55 -6.89 3.73 -15.58
CA MET A 55 -7.11 2.40 -16.15
C MET A 55 -8.27 2.45 -17.12
N THR A 56 -7.95 2.37 -18.41
CA THR A 56 -8.91 2.26 -19.50
C THR A 56 -8.56 1.06 -20.37
N ASP A 57 -9.57 0.33 -20.80
CA ASP A 57 -9.38 -0.85 -21.64
C ASP A 57 -8.88 -0.43 -23.03
N GLY A 58 -7.71 -0.96 -23.44
CA GLY A 58 -7.16 -0.76 -24.79
C GLY A 58 -6.35 0.53 -25.00
N GLU A 59 -6.15 1.34 -23.97
CA GLU A 59 -5.33 2.56 -24.05
C GLU A 59 -3.86 2.30 -23.71
N PRO A 60 -2.92 3.13 -24.21
CA PRO A 60 -1.52 3.03 -23.85
C PRO A 60 -1.32 3.30 -22.35
N VAL A 61 -0.38 2.58 -21.74
CA VAL A 61 0.06 2.82 -20.36
C VAL A 61 0.52 4.28 -20.21
N TRP A 62 0.34 4.88 -19.02
CA TRP A 62 0.76 6.25 -18.69
C TRP A 62 -0.04 7.37 -19.35
N ARG A 63 -1.25 7.06 -19.85
CA ARG A 63 -2.19 8.08 -20.32
C ARG A 63 -3.04 8.58 -19.15
N PHE A 64 -3.00 9.90 -18.92
CA PHE A 64 -3.76 10.54 -17.85
C PHE A 64 -4.86 11.43 -18.42
N PRO A 65 -6.07 11.45 -17.82
CA PRO A 65 -7.16 12.32 -18.26
C PRO A 65 -6.84 13.82 -18.23
N SER A 66 -5.90 14.25 -17.39
CA SER A 66 -5.49 15.65 -17.28
C SER A 66 -4.08 15.80 -16.68
N ARG A 67 -3.49 17.00 -16.80
CA ARG A 67 -2.24 17.35 -16.11
C ARG A 67 -2.35 17.21 -14.59
N ARG A 68 -3.49 17.58 -14.01
CA ARG A 68 -3.75 17.41 -12.56
C ARG A 68 -3.77 15.94 -12.17
N SER A 69 -4.37 15.10 -13.01
CA SER A 69 -4.38 13.65 -12.82
C SER A 69 -2.98 13.04 -12.88
N ALA A 70 -2.17 13.47 -13.85
CA ALA A 70 -0.76 13.06 -13.95
C ALA A 70 0.05 13.51 -12.72
N ALA A 71 -0.17 14.76 -12.26
CA ALA A 71 0.47 15.28 -11.06
C ALA A 71 0.06 14.52 -9.80
N LEU A 72 -1.21 14.13 -9.66
CA LEU A 72 -1.68 13.30 -8.55
C LEU A 72 -0.99 11.93 -8.54
N TYR A 73 -0.95 11.26 -9.70
CA TYR A 73 -0.27 9.99 -9.85
C TYR A 73 1.23 10.10 -9.46
N GLY A 74 1.92 11.10 -10.01
CA GLY A 74 3.32 11.36 -9.69
C GLY A 74 3.55 11.72 -8.22
N GLY A 75 2.63 12.47 -7.61
CA GLY A 75 2.66 12.83 -6.19
C GLY A 75 2.54 11.61 -5.28
N ILE A 76 1.63 10.66 -5.60
CA ILE A 76 1.49 9.41 -4.85
C ILE A 76 2.79 8.61 -4.90
N LEU A 77 3.41 8.47 -6.08
CA LEU A 77 4.68 7.76 -6.21
C LEU A 77 5.82 8.48 -5.47
N ALA A 78 5.88 9.81 -5.54
CA ALA A 78 6.89 10.60 -4.86
C ALA A 78 6.77 10.44 -3.33
N VAL A 79 5.55 10.49 -2.79
CA VAL A 79 5.30 10.28 -1.35
C VAL A 79 5.64 8.84 -0.94
N ALA A 80 5.27 7.84 -1.74
CA ALA A 80 5.60 6.44 -1.45
C ALA A 80 7.12 6.20 -1.44
N LEU A 81 7.85 6.75 -2.43
CA LEU A 81 9.29 6.67 -2.50
C LEU A 81 9.97 7.43 -1.36
N ALA A 82 9.52 8.65 -1.07
CA ALA A 82 10.05 9.45 0.03
C ALA A 82 9.81 8.74 1.38
N GLY A 83 8.63 8.16 1.58
CA GLY A 83 8.32 7.35 2.75
C GLY A 83 9.23 6.13 2.85
N PHE A 84 9.41 5.37 1.77
CA PHE A 84 10.35 4.24 1.74
C PHE A 84 11.78 4.66 2.10
N LEU A 85 12.30 5.72 1.48
CA LEU A 85 13.66 6.22 1.74
C LEU A 85 13.80 6.73 3.17
N PHE A 86 12.79 7.42 3.70
CA PHE A 86 12.76 7.87 5.09
C PHE A 86 12.79 6.68 6.05
N PHE A 87 11.99 5.63 5.84
CA PHE A 87 11.96 4.44 6.71
C PHE A 87 13.03 3.38 6.42
N ALA A 88 13.84 3.55 5.37
CA ALA A 88 14.88 2.60 4.96
C ALA A 88 15.92 2.33 6.07
N PRO A 89 16.42 3.33 6.85
CA PRO A 89 17.39 3.07 7.90
C PRO A 89 16.92 2.04 8.93
N ILE A 90 15.65 2.10 9.34
CA ILE A 90 15.07 1.12 10.28
C ILE A 90 14.95 -0.25 9.62
N SER A 91 14.52 -0.29 8.35
CA SER A 91 14.29 -1.54 7.62
C SER A 91 15.58 -2.31 7.32
N TYR A 92 16.67 -1.58 7.04
CA TYR A 92 17.98 -2.15 6.67
C TYR A 92 18.99 -2.15 7.81
N GLY A 93 18.61 -1.69 9.01
CA GLY A 93 19.52 -1.62 10.16
C GLY A 93 20.67 -0.63 9.99
N LEU A 94 20.45 0.47 9.26
CA LEU A 94 21.45 1.53 9.14
C LEU A 94 21.59 2.29 10.46
N PRO A 95 22.79 2.81 10.79
CA PRO A 95 23.00 3.56 12.02
C PRO A 95 22.08 4.78 12.13
N LEU A 96 21.41 4.92 13.28
CA LEU A 96 20.58 6.08 13.64
C LEU A 96 20.99 6.58 15.03
N SER A 97 20.95 7.89 15.23
CA SER A 97 20.99 8.47 16.57
C SER A 97 19.63 8.33 17.26
N ASP A 98 19.58 8.51 18.58
CA ASP A 98 18.32 8.46 19.34
C ASP A 98 17.28 9.48 18.84
N ALA A 99 17.74 10.70 18.51
CA ALA A 99 16.91 11.73 17.90
C ALA A 99 16.44 11.32 16.50
N GLY A 100 17.30 10.66 15.73
CA GLY A 100 16.96 10.07 14.44
C GLY A 100 15.86 9.03 14.59
N LEU A 101 16.02 8.04 15.47
CA LEU A 101 15.00 7.03 15.74
C LEU A 101 13.67 7.67 16.18
N ALA A 102 13.71 8.64 17.09
CA ALA A 102 12.51 9.34 17.55
C ALA A 102 11.75 10.02 16.40
N ALA A 103 12.45 10.59 15.41
CA ALA A 103 11.81 11.21 14.24
C ALA A 103 11.08 10.22 13.33
N HIS A 104 11.45 8.94 13.34
CA HIS A 104 10.79 7.90 12.56
C HIS A 104 9.61 7.24 13.30
N LEU A 105 9.46 7.48 14.61
CA LEU A 105 8.39 6.91 15.41
C LEU A 105 7.23 7.92 15.49
N TRP A 106 6.39 7.92 14.47
CA TRP A 106 5.28 8.89 14.35
C TRP A 106 4.16 8.65 15.36
N LEU A 107 3.96 7.40 15.76
CA LEU A 107 2.94 7.02 16.72
C LEU A 107 3.60 6.49 18.00
N PRO A 108 3.06 6.81 19.20
CA PRO A 108 3.58 6.29 20.45
C PRO A 108 3.62 4.76 20.54
N SER A 109 2.74 4.07 19.80
CA SER A 109 2.63 2.61 19.77
C SER A 109 3.68 1.90 18.90
N TRP A 110 4.59 2.64 18.25
CA TRP A 110 5.65 2.06 17.41
C TRP A 110 6.94 1.75 18.18
N ARG A 111 6.99 2.08 19.47
CA ARG A 111 8.04 1.63 20.41
C ARG A 111 7.66 0.28 20.99
#